data_AF-I6AY30-F1
#
_entry.id   AF-I6AY30-F1
#
_cell.length_a   1.000
_cell.length_b   1.000
_cell.length_c   1.000
_cell.angle_alpha   90.00
_cell.angle_beta   90.00
_cell.angle_gamma   90.00
#
_symmetry.space_group_name_H-M   'P 1'
#
loop_
_entity.id
_entity.type
_entity.pdbx_description
1 polymer ?
#
loop_
_entity_poly.entity_id
_entity_poly.type
_entity_poly.pdbx_seq_one_letter_code
_entity_poly.pdbx_strand_id
1 'polypeptide(L)'
;MIRYILPSIVVFALAAQIRAAVITDPALATGAGAIAPGGSGYRSLNTNEIPANATPTATLEALAGFGVIQNFSGVAEGENIFRFTDPARADVKISFSGSAGVDYATAGGELTTLGYLTSPGAGIRIAARGLTSQFTMSIDFGSWNGAVFDSESGSTGAAGFTLSGADKSLSMVTSITASFVGTDGNILDTQVWSGPKAGARGLWFGYQATGAEQIGRIDVTFIITQVEGGSQMILGFDDLGFAATSQIPEPSHLAMIAAAGALAFGIWFRRRR
;
A
#
# COMPACT_ATOMS: atom_id res chain seq x y z
N MET A 1 59.96 -6.86 16.13
CA MET A 1 58.69 -6.79 16.91
C MET A 1 57.76 -5.87 16.13
N ILE A 2 56.93 -6.43 15.24
CA ILE A 2 56.05 -5.67 14.34
C ILE A 2 54.65 -5.72 14.92
N ARG A 3 54.07 -4.55 15.25
CA ARG A 3 52.69 -4.43 15.74
C ARG A 3 51.77 -4.18 14.55
N TYR A 4 50.84 -5.10 14.29
CA TYR A 4 49.74 -4.90 13.35
C TYR A 4 48.69 -4.00 14.00
N ILE A 5 48.38 -2.87 13.37
CA ILE A 5 47.21 -2.06 13.65
C ILE A 5 46.12 -2.57 12.68
N LEU A 6 45.10 -3.24 13.19
CA LEU A 6 43.89 -3.54 12.43
C LEU A 6 43.09 -2.23 12.29
N PRO A 7 42.77 -1.77 11.08
CA PRO A 7 41.81 -0.69 10.91
C PRO A 7 40.40 -1.25 11.15
N SER A 8 39.77 -0.81 12.23
CA SER A 8 38.33 -0.99 12.44
C SER A 8 37.58 -0.23 11.33
N ILE A 9 37.03 -0.97 10.37
CA ILE A 9 36.07 -0.41 9.42
C ILE A 9 34.75 -0.29 10.19
N VAL A 10 34.48 0.91 10.70
CA VAL A 10 33.13 1.30 11.09
C VAL A 10 32.34 1.46 9.79
N VAL A 11 31.57 0.44 9.43
CA VAL A 11 30.54 0.56 8.40
C VAL A 11 29.46 1.44 8.98
N PHE A 12 29.50 2.73 8.67
CA PHE A 12 28.32 3.58 8.80
C PHE A 12 27.31 3.10 7.75
N ALA A 13 26.45 2.18 8.14
CA ALA A 13 25.14 2.06 7.51
C ALA A 13 24.40 3.37 7.85
N LEU A 14 24.57 4.38 7.00
CA LEU A 14 23.62 5.48 6.88
C LEU A 14 22.32 4.85 6.39
N ALA A 15 21.57 4.23 7.30
CA ALA A 15 20.16 4.02 7.10
C ALA A 15 19.59 5.43 6.97
N ALA A 16 19.34 5.86 5.73
CA ALA A 16 18.47 7.00 5.49
C ALA A 16 17.21 6.71 6.32
N GLN A 17 16.92 7.57 7.29
CA GLN A 17 15.65 7.51 8.00
C GLN A 17 14.58 7.74 6.93
N ILE A 18 14.00 6.66 6.40
CA ILE A 18 12.84 6.73 5.53
C ILE A 18 11.77 7.37 6.40
N ARG A 19 11.46 8.64 6.15
CA ARG A 19 10.45 9.36 6.90
C ARG A 19 9.11 8.86 6.40
N ALA A 20 8.45 8.01 7.18
CA ALA A 20 7.09 7.64 6.89
C ALA A 20 6.20 8.88 6.95
N ALA A 21 5.53 9.25 5.86
CA ALA A 21 4.43 10.20 5.97
C ALA A 21 3.27 9.50 6.70
N VAL A 22 2.63 10.21 7.62
CA VAL A 22 1.45 9.70 8.33
C VAL A 22 0.27 10.59 7.98
N ILE A 23 -0.66 10.06 7.20
CA ILE A 23 -1.91 10.71 6.82
C ILE A 23 -3.00 10.18 7.75
N THR A 24 -3.65 11.04 8.53
CA THR A 24 -4.71 10.64 9.46
C THR A 24 -6.07 10.92 8.85
N ASP A 25 -6.95 9.94 8.92
CA ASP A 25 -8.33 9.94 8.43
C ASP A 25 -8.45 10.51 7.01
N PRO A 26 -7.75 9.91 6.01
CA PRO A 26 -7.97 10.30 4.62
C PRO A 26 -9.44 10.12 4.26
N ALA A 27 -10.00 11.06 3.49
CA ALA A 27 -11.39 10.99 3.06
C ALA A 27 -11.64 9.72 2.24
N LEU A 28 -12.70 9.00 2.58
CA LEU A 28 -13.09 7.76 1.91
C LEU A 28 -14.29 7.99 1.00
N ALA A 29 -14.15 7.62 -0.27
CA ALA A 29 -15.28 7.47 -1.18
C ALA A 29 -15.98 6.13 -0.92
N THR A 30 -17.30 6.10 -1.07
CA THR A 30 -18.13 4.91 -0.83
C THR A 30 -19.23 4.79 -1.89
N GLY A 31 -19.73 3.58 -2.09
CA GLY A 31 -20.81 3.30 -3.05
C GLY A 31 -20.32 3.00 -4.46
N ALA A 32 -21.29 2.80 -5.36
CA ALA A 32 -21.03 2.39 -6.74
C ALA A 32 -20.23 3.44 -7.52
N GLY A 33 -19.15 3.02 -8.17
CA GLY A 33 -18.25 3.89 -8.92
C GLY A 33 -17.25 4.65 -8.06
N ALA A 34 -17.03 4.24 -6.80
CA ALA A 34 -15.99 4.80 -5.95
C ALA A 34 -14.58 4.36 -6.39
N ILE A 35 -14.40 3.25 -7.09
CA ILE A 35 -13.14 2.82 -7.66
C ILE A 35 -13.09 3.26 -9.12
N ALA A 36 -12.00 3.93 -9.49
CA ALA A 36 -11.79 4.49 -10.81
C ALA A 36 -13.02 5.27 -11.32
N PRO A 37 -13.53 6.26 -10.56
CA PRO A 37 -14.68 7.07 -10.96
C PRO A 37 -14.45 7.77 -12.31
N GLY A 38 -13.18 7.92 -12.72
CA GLY A 38 -12.78 8.51 -13.98
C GLY A 38 -13.02 10.02 -14.02
N GLY A 39 -13.25 10.53 -15.23
CA GLY A 39 -13.44 11.95 -15.51
C GLY A 39 -12.55 12.43 -16.65
N SER A 40 -12.64 13.72 -16.98
CA SER A 40 -11.81 14.30 -18.03
C SER A 40 -10.33 14.26 -17.63
N GLY A 41 -9.51 13.59 -18.44
CA GLY A 41 -8.05 13.49 -18.23
C GLY A 41 -7.59 12.30 -17.38
N TYR A 42 -8.50 11.67 -16.62
CA TYR A 42 -8.20 10.45 -15.86
C TYR A 42 -8.24 9.21 -16.75
N ARG A 43 -7.56 8.16 -16.31
CA ARG A 43 -7.50 6.86 -17.00
C ARG A 43 -8.70 6.01 -16.62
N SER A 44 -9.34 5.45 -17.64
CA SER A 44 -10.33 4.38 -17.46
C SER A 44 -9.62 3.05 -17.21
N LEU A 45 -10.24 2.19 -16.40
CA LEU A 45 -9.83 0.80 -16.28
C LEU A 45 -9.91 0.09 -17.63
N ASN A 46 -8.96 -0.81 -17.89
CA ASN A 46 -9.03 -1.72 -19.00
C ASN A 46 -9.91 -2.92 -18.65
N THR A 47 -11.21 -2.80 -18.90
CA THR A 47 -12.20 -3.83 -18.56
C THR A 47 -12.02 -5.13 -19.34
N ASN A 48 -11.27 -5.12 -20.44
CA ASN A 48 -10.97 -6.30 -21.25
C ASN A 48 -9.78 -7.10 -20.72
N GLU A 49 -9.06 -6.59 -19.71
CA GLU A 49 -7.81 -7.17 -19.24
C GLU A 49 -7.73 -7.22 -17.71
N ILE A 50 -8.84 -7.59 -17.10
CA ILE A 50 -8.91 -7.86 -15.67
C ILE A 50 -8.18 -9.19 -15.40
N PRO A 51 -7.24 -9.23 -14.42
CA PRO A 51 -6.60 -10.48 -14.01
C PRO A 51 -7.63 -11.56 -13.67
N ALA A 52 -7.30 -12.82 -13.97
CA ALA A 52 -8.16 -13.94 -13.59
C ALA A 52 -8.42 -13.91 -12.07
N ASN A 53 -9.62 -14.29 -11.66
CA ASN A 53 -10.10 -14.33 -10.26
C ASN A 53 -10.20 -12.97 -9.55
N ALA A 54 -9.89 -11.86 -10.21
CA ALA A 54 -10.13 -10.54 -9.62
C ALA A 54 -11.63 -10.35 -9.35
N THR A 55 -11.94 -10.00 -8.10
CA THR A 55 -13.30 -9.66 -7.69
C THR A 55 -13.70 -8.35 -8.40
N PRO A 56 -14.86 -8.28 -9.07
CA PRO A 56 -15.29 -7.07 -9.76
C PRO A 56 -15.39 -5.87 -8.82
N THR A 57 -15.04 -4.67 -9.29
CA THR A 57 -15.13 -3.42 -8.51
C THR A 57 -16.52 -3.24 -7.88
N ALA A 58 -17.57 -3.42 -8.67
CA ALA A 58 -18.96 -3.30 -8.21
C ALA A 58 -19.33 -4.29 -7.09
N THR A 59 -18.68 -5.46 -7.03
CA THR A 59 -18.89 -6.42 -5.93
C THR A 59 -18.27 -5.91 -4.64
N LEU A 60 -17.05 -5.37 -4.71
CA LEU A 60 -16.38 -4.80 -3.53
C LEU A 60 -17.06 -3.53 -3.03
N GLU A 61 -17.44 -2.62 -3.93
CA GLU A 61 -18.15 -1.38 -3.61
C GLU A 61 -19.53 -1.61 -2.97
N ALA A 62 -20.15 -2.77 -3.23
CA ALA A 62 -21.41 -3.16 -2.62
C ALA A 62 -21.25 -3.70 -1.19
N LEU A 63 -20.03 -4.00 -0.73
CA LEU A 63 -19.78 -4.47 0.62
C LEU A 63 -20.03 -3.34 1.63
N ALA A 64 -20.75 -3.66 2.71
CA ALA A 64 -20.99 -2.71 3.78
C ALA A 64 -19.67 -2.22 4.40
N GLY A 65 -19.52 -0.90 4.52
CA GLY A 65 -18.32 -0.29 5.09
C GLY A 65 -17.08 -0.32 4.17
N PHE A 66 -17.20 -0.77 2.92
CA PHE A 66 -16.13 -0.63 1.94
C PHE A 66 -15.91 0.84 1.61
N GLY A 67 -14.68 1.30 1.79
CA GLY A 67 -14.27 2.68 1.55
C GLY A 67 -13.01 2.72 0.70
N VAL A 68 -12.90 3.75 -0.13
CA VAL A 68 -11.81 3.93 -1.10
C VAL A 68 -11.06 5.20 -0.78
N ILE A 69 -9.75 5.09 -0.56
CA ILE A 69 -8.83 6.23 -0.57
C ILE A 69 -8.58 6.59 -2.03
N GLN A 70 -9.16 7.69 -2.50
CA GLN A 70 -8.95 8.22 -3.86
C GLN A 70 -7.88 9.31 -3.90
N ASN A 71 -7.56 9.91 -2.75
CA ASN A 71 -6.63 11.02 -2.69
C ASN A 71 -5.52 10.75 -1.68
N PHE A 72 -4.32 10.57 -2.21
CA PHE A 72 -3.08 10.33 -1.50
C PHE A 72 -2.26 11.61 -1.29
N SER A 73 -2.88 12.80 -1.32
CA SER A 73 -2.17 14.05 -1.01
C SER A 73 -1.46 13.99 0.35
N GLY A 74 -0.22 14.45 0.40
CA GLY A 74 0.61 14.47 1.61
C GLY A 74 1.49 13.25 1.81
N VAL A 75 1.44 12.26 0.91
CA VAL A 75 2.44 11.18 0.87
C VAL A 75 3.83 11.70 0.51
N ALA A 76 4.85 11.01 1.01
CA ALA A 76 6.26 11.32 0.75
C ALA A 76 6.98 10.12 0.14
N GLU A 77 8.15 10.38 -0.42
CA GLU A 77 9.03 9.36 -0.97
C GLU A 77 9.37 8.29 0.09
N GLY A 78 9.27 7.02 -0.30
CA GLY A 78 9.47 5.87 0.57
C GLY A 78 8.17 5.32 1.16
N GLU A 79 8.15 5.15 2.48
CA GLU A 79 7.05 4.53 3.23
C GLU A 79 5.95 5.55 3.54
N ASN A 80 4.69 5.12 3.49
CA ASN A 80 3.54 5.96 3.83
C ASN A 80 2.56 5.17 4.70
N ILE A 81 2.01 5.84 5.72
CA ILE A 81 1.05 5.27 6.66
C ILE A 81 -0.25 6.07 6.57
N PHE A 82 -1.36 5.38 6.38
CA PHE A 82 -2.71 5.92 6.42
C PHE A 82 -3.37 5.42 7.70
N ARG A 83 -3.55 6.32 8.65
CA ARG A 83 -4.10 6.05 9.96
C ARG A 83 -5.59 6.36 9.98
N PHE A 84 -6.41 5.48 10.55
CA PHE A 84 -7.83 5.69 10.77
C PHE A 84 -8.14 5.72 12.27
N THR A 85 -9.02 6.62 12.67
CA THR A 85 -9.56 6.68 14.03
C THR A 85 -10.76 5.76 14.23
N ASP A 86 -11.36 5.27 13.13
CA ASP A 86 -12.40 4.25 13.14
C ASP A 86 -11.81 2.88 13.57
N PRO A 87 -12.19 2.32 14.72
CA PRO A 87 -11.65 1.05 15.21
C PRO A 87 -12.08 -0.16 14.39
N ALA A 88 -13.03 0.01 13.46
CA ALA A 88 -13.43 -1.02 12.50
C ALA A 88 -12.53 -1.02 11.25
N ARG A 89 -11.58 -0.09 11.12
CA ARG A 89 -10.80 0.10 9.90
C ARG A 89 -9.30 -0.03 10.16
N ALA A 90 -8.64 -0.86 9.36
CA ALA A 90 -7.22 -1.09 9.49
C ALA A 90 -6.45 0.15 9.06
N ASP A 91 -5.40 0.46 9.80
CA ASP A 91 -4.38 1.36 9.31
C ASP A 91 -3.67 0.67 8.15
N VAL A 92 -3.21 1.45 7.19
CA VAL A 92 -2.53 0.94 6.00
C VAL A 92 -1.11 1.46 5.98
N LYS A 93 -0.15 0.58 5.72
CA LYS A 93 1.22 0.96 5.41
C LYS A 93 1.56 0.54 3.99
N ILE A 94 2.02 1.49 3.19
CA ILE A 94 2.52 1.26 1.83
C ILE A 94 4.03 1.42 1.86
N SER A 95 4.75 0.39 1.42
CA SER A 95 6.21 0.36 1.42
C SER A 95 6.75 -0.24 0.12
N PHE A 96 8.01 0.04 -0.19
CA PHE A 96 8.70 -0.48 -1.37
C PHE A 96 9.94 -1.26 -0.94
N SER A 97 10.18 -2.40 -1.57
CA SER A 97 11.33 -3.25 -1.32
C SER A 97 11.87 -3.86 -2.62
N GLY A 98 13.12 -4.31 -2.59
CA GLY A 98 13.84 -4.86 -3.75
C GLY A 98 15.10 -4.06 -4.07
N SER A 99 16.11 -4.75 -4.60
CA SER A 99 17.44 -4.17 -4.80
C SER A 99 17.71 -3.70 -6.23
N ALA A 100 16.91 -4.14 -7.21
CA ALA A 100 17.17 -3.92 -8.63
C ALA A 100 16.11 -3.01 -9.26
N GLY A 101 16.51 -1.77 -9.53
CA GLY A 101 15.80 -0.89 -10.44
C GLY A 101 14.60 -0.14 -9.88
N VAL A 102 14.36 -0.14 -8.57
CA VAL A 102 13.47 0.87 -7.95
C VAL A 102 14.20 2.21 -7.89
N ASP A 103 13.52 3.29 -8.26
CA ASP A 103 14.00 4.63 -7.95
C ASP A 103 13.45 5.11 -6.60
N TYR A 104 14.13 4.71 -5.52
CA TYR A 104 13.76 5.09 -4.15
C TYR A 104 13.84 6.60 -3.88
N ALA A 105 14.48 7.38 -4.76
CA ALA A 105 14.48 8.85 -4.62
C ALA A 105 13.14 9.47 -5.06
N THR A 106 12.23 8.71 -5.67
CA THR A 106 10.94 9.23 -6.15
C THR A 106 9.76 8.29 -5.90
N ALA A 107 9.99 6.98 -5.74
CA ALA A 107 8.96 6.01 -5.43
C ALA A 107 8.32 6.29 -4.06
N GLY A 108 7.01 6.09 -3.95
CA GLY A 108 6.22 6.43 -2.76
C GLY A 108 5.76 7.90 -2.72
N GLY A 109 6.41 8.79 -3.47
CA GLY A 109 6.06 10.21 -3.49
C GLY A 109 4.74 10.51 -4.19
N GLU A 110 4.21 11.72 -3.95
CA GLU A 110 2.93 12.16 -4.50
C GLU A 110 2.96 12.28 -6.03
N LEU A 111 1.88 11.84 -6.69
CA LEU A 111 1.68 11.92 -8.13
C LEU A 111 0.36 12.61 -8.48
N THR A 112 0.41 13.79 -9.09
CA THR A 112 -0.77 14.62 -9.42
C THR A 112 -1.09 14.66 -10.92
N THR A 113 -0.31 13.96 -11.74
CA THR A 113 -0.47 14.00 -13.20
C THR A 113 -1.60 13.07 -13.63
N LEU A 114 -2.70 13.64 -14.13
CA LEU A 114 -3.95 12.92 -14.49
C LEU A 114 -3.74 11.69 -15.37
N GLY A 115 -2.75 11.72 -16.26
CA GLY A 115 -2.43 10.59 -17.14
C GLY A 115 -1.95 9.32 -16.43
N TYR A 116 -1.73 9.39 -15.11
CA TYR A 116 -1.34 8.28 -14.22
C TYR A 116 -2.33 8.08 -13.07
N LEU A 117 -3.55 8.62 -13.18
CA LEU A 117 -4.58 8.54 -12.15
C LEU A 117 -5.88 8.02 -12.77
N THR A 118 -6.65 7.25 -12.01
CA THR A 118 -8.01 6.77 -12.29
C THR A 118 -9.07 7.57 -11.54
N SER A 119 -8.70 8.33 -10.51
CA SER A 119 -9.60 9.17 -9.72
C SER A 119 -9.07 10.59 -9.51
N PRO A 120 -9.96 11.56 -9.16
CA PRO A 120 -9.55 12.89 -8.75
C PRO A 120 -8.74 12.90 -7.45
N GLY A 121 -7.63 13.64 -7.48
CA GLY A 121 -6.75 13.81 -6.32
C GLY A 121 -5.30 13.62 -6.71
N ALA A 122 -4.56 12.99 -5.81
CA ALA A 122 -3.20 12.53 -6.05
C ALA A 122 -3.12 11.01 -5.83
N GLY A 123 -2.24 10.36 -6.58
CA GLY A 123 -1.85 8.96 -6.39
C GLY A 123 -0.45 8.84 -5.79
N ILE A 124 0.02 7.60 -5.66
CA ILE A 124 1.38 7.29 -5.23
C ILE A 124 2.23 6.95 -6.46
N ARG A 125 3.38 7.61 -6.60
CA ARG A 125 4.33 7.35 -7.68
C ARG A 125 5.02 6.01 -7.46
N ILE A 126 4.88 5.12 -8.42
CA ILE A 126 5.72 3.93 -8.57
C ILE A 126 6.75 4.24 -9.64
N ALA A 127 8.03 4.10 -9.31
CA ALA A 127 9.10 4.56 -10.19
C ALA A 127 10.24 3.53 -10.29
N ALA A 128 10.63 3.20 -11.53
CA ALA A 128 11.67 2.23 -11.80
C ALA A 128 12.69 2.72 -12.84
N ARG A 129 13.96 2.38 -12.64
CA ARG A 129 15.08 2.69 -13.53
C ARG A 129 15.88 1.45 -13.89
N GLY A 130 16.32 1.39 -15.14
CA GLY A 130 17.24 0.35 -15.63
C GLY A 130 16.53 -0.66 -16.53
N LEU A 131 17.34 -1.36 -17.34
CA LEU A 131 16.86 -2.25 -18.40
C LEU A 131 15.99 -3.39 -17.89
N THR A 132 16.28 -3.89 -16.68
CA THR A 132 15.46 -4.89 -16.01
C THR A 132 15.33 -4.49 -14.55
N SER A 133 14.09 -4.33 -14.09
CA SER A 133 13.79 -3.96 -12.70
C SER A 133 12.83 -4.98 -12.12
N GLN A 134 13.10 -5.39 -10.89
CA GLN A 134 12.20 -6.23 -10.11
C GLN A 134 12.12 -5.73 -8.68
N PHE A 135 10.90 -5.46 -8.23
CA PHE A 135 10.65 -4.95 -6.90
C PHE A 135 9.23 -5.24 -6.46
N THR A 136 8.98 -5.05 -5.17
CA THR A 136 7.68 -5.26 -4.55
C THR A 136 7.23 -4.00 -3.83
N MET A 137 6.01 -3.56 -4.13
CA MET A 137 5.26 -2.65 -3.29
C MET A 137 4.38 -3.48 -2.36
N SER A 138 4.46 -3.26 -1.05
CA SER A 138 3.66 -3.97 -0.06
C SER A 138 2.62 -3.04 0.52
N ILE A 139 1.39 -3.53 0.67
CA ILE A 139 0.27 -2.84 1.31
C ILE A 139 -0.09 -3.67 2.54
N ASP A 140 0.38 -3.27 3.71
CA ASP A 140 0.08 -3.94 4.98
C ASP A 140 -1.19 -3.34 5.60
N PHE A 141 -2.08 -4.19 6.09
CA PHE A 141 -3.21 -3.82 6.94
C PHE A 141 -2.85 -4.12 8.39
N GLY A 142 -2.97 -3.14 9.27
CA GLY A 142 -2.44 -3.24 10.63
C GLY A 142 -2.95 -2.13 11.54
N SER A 143 -2.15 -1.79 12.53
CA SER A 143 -2.40 -0.67 13.42
C SER A 143 -1.14 0.15 13.68
N TRP A 144 -1.30 1.47 13.70
CA TRP A 144 -0.27 2.46 13.96
C TRP A 144 -0.44 3.04 15.36
N ASN A 145 0.56 2.83 16.20
CA ASN A 145 0.53 3.30 17.60
C ASN A 145 1.09 4.72 17.80
N GLY A 146 1.46 5.42 16.72
CA GLY A 146 2.15 6.71 16.77
C GLY A 146 3.66 6.65 16.56
N ALA A 147 4.26 5.45 16.61
CA ALA A 147 5.70 5.26 16.43
C ALA A 147 6.07 4.01 15.60
N VAL A 148 5.30 2.93 15.73
CA VAL A 148 5.53 1.65 15.04
C VAL A 148 4.22 1.17 14.43
N PHE A 149 4.32 0.64 13.22
CA PHE A 149 3.23 -0.04 12.54
C PHE A 149 3.29 -1.53 12.86
N ASP A 150 2.23 -2.04 13.46
CA ASP A 150 2.05 -3.45 13.79
C ASP A 150 1.19 -4.11 12.71
N SER A 151 1.83 -4.83 11.79
CA SER A 151 1.17 -5.53 10.68
C SER A 151 0.42 -6.79 11.11
N GLU A 152 0.59 -7.26 12.34
CA GLU A 152 -0.12 -8.45 12.84
C GLU A 152 -1.46 -8.08 13.52
N SER A 153 -1.63 -6.81 13.86
CA SER A 153 -2.77 -6.32 14.64
C SER A 153 -4.05 -6.05 13.83
N GLY A 154 -3.96 -5.99 12.49
CA GLY A 154 -5.07 -5.59 11.63
C GLY A 154 -5.20 -6.47 10.38
N SER A 155 -6.37 -6.37 9.74
CA SER A 155 -6.69 -7.10 8.52
C SER A 155 -7.93 -6.52 7.87
N THR A 156 -8.26 -7.00 6.67
CA THR A 156 -9.51 -6.64 5.97
C THR A 156 -10.14 -7.86 5.28
N GLY A 157 -11.48 -7.88 5.23
CA GLY A 157 -12.23 -8.94 4.54
C GLY A 157 -12.22 -8.82 3.01
N ALA A 158 -11.91 -7.63 2.49
CA ALA A 158 -11.79 -7.42 1.05
C ALA A 158 -10.93 -6.19 0.77
N ALA A 159 -10.11 -6.25 -0.27
CA ALA A 159 -9.30 -5.13 -0.69
C ALA A 159 -9.11 -5.13 -2.20
N GLY A 160 -8.87 -3.96 -2.76
CA GLY A 160 -8.49 -3.83 -4.15
C GLY A 160 -7.90 -2.46 -4.42
N PHE A 161 -7.18 -2.37 -5.53
CA PHE A 161 -6.50 -1.16 -5.91
C PHE A 161 -6.38 -1.04 -7.43
N THR A 162 -6.09 0.17 -7.88
CA THR A 162 -5.82 0.42 -9.29
C THR A 162 -4.36 0.79 -9.51
N LEU A 163 -3.86 0.44 -10.69
CA LEU A 163 -2.59 0.91 -11.20
C LEU A 163 -2.83 1.56 -12.55
N SER A 164 -2.22 2.69 -12.83
CA SER A 164 -2.35 3.32 -14.13
C SER A 164 -1.04 3.93 -14.61
N GLY A 165 -0.98 4.19 -15.91
CA GLY A 165 0.22 4.70 -16.54
C GLY A 165 -0.11 5.68 -17.65
N ALA A 166 0.81 6.62 -17.88
CA ALA A 166 0.76 7.43 -19.09
C ALA A 166 0.93 6.55 -20.34
N ASP A 167 0.65 7.13 -21.50
CA ASP A 167 0.74 6.41 -22.77
C ASP A 167 2.14 5.77 -22.90
N LYS A 168 2.18 4.46 -23.14
CA LYS A 168 3.38 3.59 -23.20
C LYS A 168 4.01 3.17 -21.87
N SER A 169 3.64 3.72 -20.70
CA SER A 169 4.22 3.28 -19.42
C SER A 169 3.97 1.78 -19.15
N LEU A 170 2.72 1.33 -19.33
CA LEU A 170 2.35 -0.08 -19.16
C LEU A 170 2.94 -1.00 -20.25
N SER A 171 3.39 -0.44 -21.38
CA SER A 171 4.08 -1.22 -22.41
C SER A 171 5.54 -1.56 -22.05
N MET A 172 6.06 -0.99 -20.96
CA MET A 172 7.39 -1.33 -20.43
C MET A 172 7.31 -2.39 -19.32
N VAL A 173 6.10 -2.77 -18.91
CA VAL A 173 5.88 -3.71 -17.81
C VAL A 173 5.72 -5.11 -18.39
N THR A 174 6.57 -6.03 -17.95
CA THR A 174 6.55 -7.43 -18.38
C THR A 174 5.51 -8.21 -17.59
N SER A 175 5.46 -8.02 -16.27
CA SER A 175 4.37 -8.54 -15.45
C SER A 175 4.17 -7.74 -14.17
N ILE A 176 2.94 -7.77 -13.68
CA ILE A 176 2.55 -7.32 -12.35
C ILE A 176 1.84 -8.50 -11.69
N THR A 177 2.29 -8.88 -10.50
CA THR A 177 1.66 -9.92 -9.71
C THR A 177 1.20 -9.32 -8.39
N ALA A 178 -0.09 -9.35 -8.12
CA ALA A 178 -0.66 -9.00 -6.83
C ALA A 178 -0.99 -10.29 -6.07
N SER A 179 -0.31 -10.51 -4.94
CA SER A 179 -0.58 -11.63 -4.05
C SER A 179 -1.32 -11.12 -2.83
N PHE A 180 -2.53 -11.62 -2.60
CA PHE A 180 -3.31 -11.33 -1.40
C PHE A 180 -2.92 -12.34 -0.34
N VAL A 181 -2.28 -11.86 0.72
CA VAL A 181 -1.69 -12.67 1.79
C VAL A 181 -2.56 -12.55 3.03
N GLY A 182 -2.93 -13.70 3.60
CA GLY A 182 -3.74 -13.79 4.79
C GLY A 182 -2.96 -13.44 6.05
N THR A 183 -3.67 -13.27 7.17
CA THR A 183 -3.08 -12.96 8.48
C THR A 183 -2.13 -14.04 8.98
N ASP A 184 -2.30 -15.29 8.53
CA ASP A 184 -1.41 -16.41 8.90
C ASP A 184 -0.22 -16.53 7.94
N GLY A 185 -0.08 -15.61 6.99
CA GLY A 185 0.98 -15.60 5.98
C GLY A 185 0.71 -16.49 4.77
N ASN A 186 -0.46 -17.13 4.69
CA ASN A 186 -0.84 -17.94 3.53
C ASN A 186 -1.23 -17.07 2.34
N ILE A 187 -0.91 -17.51 1.13
CA ILE A 187 -1.42 -16.83 -0.08
C ILE A 187 -2.89 -17.23 -0.26
N LEU A 188 -3.77 -16.24 -0.16
CA LEU A 188 -5.21 -16.40 -0.38
C LEU A 188 -5.56 -16.39 -1.87
N ASP A 189 -4.95 -15.48 -2.62
CA ASP A 189 -5.13 -15.37 -4.06
C ASP A 189 -3.90 -14.75 -4.73
N THR A 190 -3.72 -15.04 -6.01
CA THR A 190 -2.65 -14.44 -6.83
C THR A 190 -3.20 -14.03 -8.18
N GLN A 191 -3.12 -12.72 -8.44
CA GLN A 191 -3.61 -12.10 -9.66
C GLN A 191 -2.43 -11.62 -10.48
N VAL A 192 -2.32 -12.15 -11.70
CA VAL A 192 -1.23 -11.83 -12.61
C VAL A 192 -1.77 -11.04 -13.78
N TRP A 193 -1.17 -9.87 -14.01
CA TRP A 193 -1.25 -9.17 -15.27
C TRP A 193 0.07 -9.36 -16.03
N SER A 194 -0.01 -9.90 -17.24
CA SER A 194 1.15 -10.10 -18.12
C SER A 194 1.14 -9.07 -19.24
N GLY A 195 2.20 -8.27 -19.33
CA GLY A 195 2.41 -7.29 -20.41
C GLY A 195 3.47 -7.76 -21.43
N PRO A 196 3.84 -6.91 -22.40
CA PRO A 196 3.31 -5.56 -22.64
C PRO A 196 2.03 -5.57 -23.47
N LYS A 197 1.07 -4.70 -23.12
CA LYS A 197 -0.23 -4.60 -23.81
C LYS A 197 -0.46 -3.18 -24.34
N ALA A 198 -0.59 -3.06 -25.65
CA ALA A 198 -0.84 -1.78 -26.30
C ALA A 198 -2.23 -1.24 -25.91
N GLY A 199 -2.29 0.02 -25.48
CA GLY A 199 -3.55 0.67 -25.13
C GLY A 199 -4.08 0.40 -23.71
N ALA A 200 -3.40 -0.43 -22.91
CA ALA A 200 -3.70 -0.53 -21.49
C ALA A 200 -3.47 0.83 -20.80
N ARG A 201 -4.44 1.27 -20.00
CA ARG A 201 -4.49 2.62 -19.40
C ARG A 201 -4.62 2.58 -17.88
N GLY A 202 -5.55 1.79 -17.37
CA GLY A 202 -5.70 1.47 -15.95
C GLY A 202 -5.87 -0.04 -15.76
N LEU A 203 -5.33 -0.56 -14.67
CA LEU A 203 -5.39 -1.96 -14.26
C LEU A 203 -6.15 -2.04 -12.93
N TRP A 204 -6.83 -3.15 -12.74
CA TRP A 204 -7.59 -3.45 -11.53
C TRP A 204 -7.09 -4.74 -10.91
N PHE A 205 -6.89 -4.72 -9.60
CA PHE A 205 -6.63 -5.89 -8.77
C PHE A 205 -7.57 -5.82 -7.57
N GLY A 206 -8.22 -6.92 -7.24
CA GLY A 206 -9.17 -6.91 -6.13
C GLY A 206 -9.56 -8.30 -5.70
N TYR A 207 -9.66 -8.51 -4.40
CA TYR A 207 -9.97 -9.81 -3.82
C TYR A 207 -10.87 -9.62 -2.61
N GLN A 208 -11.91 -10.44 -2.53
CA GLN A 208 -12.72 -10.63 -1.34
C GLN A 208 -12.35 -11.98 -0.72
N ALA A 209 -11.84 -11.94 0.52
CA ALA A 209 -11.51 -13.16 1.24
C ALA A 209 -12.77 -13.99 1.50
N THR A 210 -12.69 -15.27 1.15
CA THR A 210 -13.75 -16.25 1.41
C THR A 210 -13.32 -17.15 2.56
N GLY A 211 -14.03 -17.12 3.69
CA GLY A 211 -13.73 -17.98 4.85
C GLY A 211 -13.37 -17.19 6.10
N ALA A 212 -12.60 -17.82 6.99
CA ALA A 212 -12.23 -17.23 8.29
C ALA A 212 -10.94 -16.40 8.22
N GLU A 213 -10.04 -16.69 7.28
CA GLU A 213 -8.79 -15.95 7.11
C GLU A 213 -9.05 -14.65 6.35
N GLN A 214 -8.58 -13.53 6.91
CA GLN A 214 -8.70 -12.19 6.34
C GLN A 214 -7.39 -11.77 5.66
N ILE A 215 -7.45 -10.75 4.81
CA ILE A 215 -6.27 -10.20 4.13
C ILE A 215 -5.46 -9.38 5.14
N GLY A 216 -4.23 -9.80 5.41
CA GLY A 216 -3.27 -9.04 6.24
C GLY A 216 -2.34 -8.16 5.41
N ARG A 217 -2.00 -8.60 4.18
CA ARG A 217 -1.08 -7.87 3.31
C ARG A 217 -1.39 -8.12 1.83
N ILE A 218 -1.05 -7.15 0.98
CA ILE A 218 -0.98 -7.33 -0.47
C ILE A 218 0.46 -7.09 -0.92
N ASP A 219 1.06 -8.10 -1.55
CA ASP A 219 2.38 -8.00 -2.17
C ASP A 219 2.22 -7.78 -3.67
N VAL A 220 2.59 -6.60 -4.15
CA VAL A 220 2.53 -6.25 -5.58
C VAL A 220 3.93 -6.26 -6.16
N THR A 221 4.28 -7.35 -6.83
CA THR A 221 5.58 -7.53 -7.49
C THR A 221 5.52 -7.03 -8.93
N PHE A 222 6.46 -6.15 -9.28
CA PHE A 222 6.65 -5.61 -10.61
C PHE A 222 7.86 -6.28 -11.26
N ILE A 223 7.70 -6.76 -12.49
CA ILE A 223 8.81 -7.15 -13.36
C ILE A 223 8.72 -6.28 -14.60
N ILE A 224 9.76 -5.49 -14.82
CA ILE A 224 9.81 -4.44 -15.84
C ILE A 224 11.01 -4.69 -16.72
N THR A 225 10.80 -4.57 -18.03
CA THR A 225 11.87 -4.60 -19.01
C THR A 225 11.81 -3.30 -19.80
N GLN A 226 12.76 -2.41 -19.56
CA GLN A 226 12.87 -1.15 -20.29
C GLN A 226 13.67 -1.38 -21.57
N VAL A 227 13.26 -0.70 -22.64
CA VAL A 227 14.06 -0.64 -23.87
C VAL A 227 15.34 0.14 -23.59
N GLU A 228 16.45 -0.26 -24.20
CA GLU A 228 17.74 0.42 -24.06
C GLU A 228 17.64 1.91 -24.42
N GLY A 229 18.16 2.78 -23.55
CA GLY A 229 18.02 4.23 -23.67
C GLY A 229 16.67 4.80 -23.19
N GLY A 230 15.76 3.97 -22.67
CA GLY A 230 14.50 4.39 -22.07
C GLY A 230 14.69 5.27 -20.83
N SER A 231 13.84 6.28 -20.68
CA SER A 231 13.68 7.02 -19.42
C SER A 231 13.11 6.11 -18.33
N GLN A 232 13.17 6.59 -17.08
CA GLN A 232 12.46 6.01 -15.93
C GLN A 232 11.03 5.59 -16.30
N MET A 233 10.65 4.38 -15.89
CA MET A 233 9.27 3.91 -15.95
C MET A 233 8.51 4.46 -14.74
N ILE A 234 7.34 5.06 -14.99
CA ILE A 234 6.44 5.56 -13.95
C ILE A 234 5.07 4.92 -14.11
N LEU A 235 4.51 4.44 -12.99
CA LEU A 235 3.08 4.15 -12.82
C LEU A 235 2.54 4.98 -11.66
N GLY A 236 1.23 5.22 -11.67
CA GLY A 236 0.49 5.66 -10.50
C GLY A 236 -0.17 4.45 -9.83
N PHE A 237 0.05 4.32 -8.53
CA PHE A 237 -0.88 3.60 -7.67
C PHE A 237 -1.99 4.56 -7.29
N ASP A 238 -3.22 4.17 -7.57
CA ASP A 238 -4.38 5.01 -7.35
C ASP A 238 -5.54 4.15 -6.83
N ASP A 239 -6.50 4.79 -6.16
CA ASP A 239 -7.66 4.17 -5.54
C ASP A 239 -7.33 2.91 -4.69
N LEU A 240 -7.18 3.05 -3.37
CA LEU A 240 -7.08 1.90 -2.47
C LEU A 240 -8.41 1.68 -1.74
N GLY A 241 -9.14 0.64 -2.14
CA GLY A 241 -10.40 0.24 -1.53
C GLY A 241 -10.24 -0.92 -0.56
N PHE A 242 -10.86 -0.85 0.61
CA PHE A 242 -10.90 -1.97 1.55
C PHE A 242 -12.09 -1.92 2.51
N ALA A 243 -12.53 -3.11 2.91
CA ALA A 243 -13.67 -3.29 3.80
C ALA A 243 -13.29 -3.04 5.27
N ALA A 244 -14.19 -2.42 6.01
CA ALA A 244 -14.12 -2.43 7.47
C ALA A 244 -14.29 -3.87 8.01
N THR A 245 -13.66 -4.17 9.14
CA THR A 245 -13.84 -5.41 9.90
C THR A 245 -14.68 -5.16 11.15
N SER A 246 -15.03 -6.21 11.91
CA SER A 246 -15.90 -6.07 13.08
C SER A 246 -15.27 -5.27 14.21
N GLN A 247 -13.95 -5.38 14.40
CA GLN A 247 -13.14 -4.60 15.33
C GLN A 247 -11.67 -4.97 15.12
N ILE A 248 -10.78 -3.98 15.14
CA ILE A 248 -9.34 -4.18 15.11
C ILE A 248 -8.79 -4.05 16.54
N PRO A 249 -8.05 -5.05 17.04
CA PRO A 249 -7.38 -4.95 18.32
C PRO A 249 -6.49 -3.72 18.39
N GLU A 250 -6.68 -2.89 19.42
CA GLU A 250 -5.75 -1.80 19.73
C GLU A 250 -4.33 -2.35 19.92
N PRO A 251 -3.27 -1.64 19.47
CA PRO A 251 -1.89 -2.02 19.72
C PRO A 251 -1.68 -2.29 21.21
N SER A 252 -1.13 -3.47 21.53
CA SER A 252 -0.97 -3.99 22.91
C SER A 252 -0.34 -2.98 23.89
N HIS A 253 0.49 -2.05 23.39
CA HIS A 253 1.14 -1.01 24.18
C HIS A 253 0.21 0.12 24.64
N LEU A 254 -0.81 0.50 23.85
CA LEU A 254 -1.79 1.53 24.24
C LEU A 254 -2.74 1.00 25.33
N ALA A 255 -3.14 -0.27 25.22
CA ALA A 255 -3.91 -0.96 26.25
C ALA A 255 -3.16 -1.02 27.60
N MET A 256 -1.84 -1.24 27.56
CA MET A 256 -1.00 -1.23 28.77
C MET A 256 -0.92 0.14 29.44
N ILE A 257 -0.80 1.24 28.68
CA ILE A 257 -0.72 2.60 29.24
C ILE A 257 -2.05 2.98 29.89
N ALA A 258 -3.18 2.64 29.26
CA ALA A 258 -4.51 2.86 29.84
C ALA A 258 -4.71 2.04 31.13
N ALA A 259 -4.30 0.77 31.14
CA ALA A 259 -4.37 -0.08 32.34
C ALA A 259 -3.46 0.42 33.47
N ALA A 260 -2.24 0.87 33.17
CA ALA A 260 -1.32 1.46 34.13
C ALA A 260 -1.85 2.79 34.70
N GLY A 261 -2.46 3.62 33.86
CA GLY A 261 -3.12 4.85 34.28
C GLY A 261 -4.30 4.62 35.21
N ALA A 262 -5.15 3.63 34.91
CA ALA A 262 -6.28 3.24 35.76
C ALA A 262 -5.83 2.68 37.12
N LEU A 263 -4.76 1.88 37.15
CA LEU A 263 -4.14 1.38 38.38
C LEU A 263 -3.55 2.51 39.23
N ALA A 264 -2.85 3.47 38.60
CA ALA A 264 -2.27 4.62 39.30
C ALA A 264 -3.35 5.52 39.93
N PHE A 265 -4.45 5.78 39.21
CA PHE A 265 -5.60 6.54 39.73
C PHE A 265 -6.33 5.78 40.86
N GLY A 266 -6.49 4.47 40.71
CA GLY A 266 -7.09 3.62 41.74
C GLY A 266 -6.29 3.60 43.05
N ILE A 267 -4.96 3.53 42.96
CA ILE A 267 -4.06 3.58 44.13
C ILE A 267 -4.10 4.96 44.81
N TRP A 268 -4.18 6.04 44.03
CA TRP A 268 -4.24 7.40 44.58
C TRP A 268 -5.56 7.68 45.32
N PHE A 269 -6.69 7.23 44.78
CA PHE A 269 -7.99 7.35 45.47
C PHE A 269 -8.05 6.52 46.76
N ARG A 270 -7.40 5.35 46.79
CA ARG A 270 -7.37 4.48 47.97
C ARG A 270 -6.47 5.02 49.10
N ARG A 271 -5.51 5.89 48.79
CA ARG A 271 -4.64 6.57 49.77
C ARG A 271 -5.25 7.86 50.35
N ARG A 272 -6.36 8.35 49.79
CA ARG A 272 -7.04 9.58 50.23
C ARG A 272 -8.34 9.34 51.02
N ARG A 273 -8.71 8.07 51.23
CA ARG A 273 -9.71 7.64 52.22
C ARG A 273 -8.99 7.09 53.43
#